data_AF-A0A3S2XU57-F1
#
_entry.id   AF-A0A3S2XU57-F1
#
_cell.length_a   1.000
_cell.length_b   1.000
_cell.length_c   1.000
_cell.angle_alpha   90.00
_cell.angle_beta   90.00
_cell.angle_gamma   90.00
#
_symmetry.space_group_name_H-M   'P 1'
#
loop_
_entity.id
_entity.type
_entity.pdbx_description
1 polymer ?
#
loop_
_entity_poly.entity_id
_entity_poly.type
_entity_poly.pdbx_seq_one_letter_code
_entity_poly.pdbx_strand_id
1 'polypeptide(L)'
;MNASIAQCGTGFGLGLRTAHYADFLAAPQPVDWLEIITDNYLVEGGKPLQVLDRLRRDVPMAMHGVAMSLGAASGLDRAYLARVKALADRVEPLWVSDHLCWIGPGPEQLHDLYPLPYTDEAARLVIDHIRQAQDALGRRLVIENVSSYLDYRASAHSEWQFLSHIANEADCLLLLDVNNVFVSSVNHGFDPLSYLRALPAHRIQQIHLAGHSPAREGDGLLIDTHDHPVAPEVWALYREARRLFGPVAAMIERDADIPPLPELLAELAVARRHAAEVDAQGAGVVPVTPAPPLEFGRQADAPDLGTTQRRVADHVLSEALPAERPDAAALLRAPAGADPLQRLGVYHHAYRARLAEVLADTFAKTARFMGDELFHAEATAFAPQHPPRARSLNRYSEAFVAHLAARYPHNPELAELAQLDWDLRTAFDGPDVPALDAAAAQADAEGVWLQRAAPLHPSVRLRPITTNVVSLWKAIEADEEVPPVVALSEPTWLLVWRQGLRPHFQTVDAGLAAFLSGLRAGASVTGACEVPEVLAWLDAPERLAGWLQGALGEGWLRGD
;
A
#
# COMPACT_ATOMS: atom_id res chain seq x y z
N MET A 1 16.91 33.47 6.49
CA MET A 1 16.66 33.80 5.07
C MET A 1 16.05 32.56 4.45
N ASN A 2 14.71 32.50 4.43
CA ASN A 2 13.96 31.38 3.84
C ASN A 2 14.20 31.38 2.34
N ALA A 3 14.76 30.29 1.81
CA ALA A 3 14.80 30.08 0.37
C ALA A 3 13.35 29.97 -0.13
N SER A 4 12.91 31.07 -0.74
CA SER A 4 11.96 31.18 -1.84
C SER A 4 10.92 30.06 -2.01
N ILE A 5 9.66 30.42 -1.82
CA ILE A 5 8.52 29.88 -2.57
C ILE A 5 8.87 29.91 -4.08
N ALA A 6 8.39 28.93 -4.86
CA ALA A 6 8.25 28.95 -6.34
C ALA A 6 9.30 28.27 -7.25
N GLN A 7 10.00 27.19 -6.83
CA GLN A 7 10.49 26.24 -7.83
C GLN A 7 9.51 25.09 -7.96
N CYS A 8 8.69 25.15 -9.01
CA CYS A 8 7.91 24.01 -9.47
C CYS A 8 8.86 22.81 -9.66
N GLY A 9 8.41 21.60 -9.31
CA GLY A 9 9.16 20.39 -9.59
C GLY A 9 9.52 20.36 -11.07
N THR A 10 10.68 19.81 -11.41
CA THR A 10 11.08 19.62 -12.81
C THR A 10 11.61 18.20 -13.00
N GLY A 11 11.77 17.78 -14.25
CA GLY A 11 12.26 16.45 -14.59
C GLY A 11 11.15 15.41 -14.67
N PHE A 12 11.57 14.17 -14.90
CA PHE A 12 10.71 13.04 -15.22
C PHE A 12 11.04 11.84 -14.33
N GLY A 13 10.05 11.36 -13.59
CA GLY A 13 10.20 10.28 -12.62
C GLY A 13 9.43 9.01 -12.98
N LEU A 14 9.66 7.96 -12.18
CA LEU A 14 8.90 6.72 -12.19
C LEU A 14 8.56 6.30 -10.76
N GLY A 15 7.47 5.55 -10.60
CA GLY A 15 7.17 4.85 -9.36
C GLY A 15 8.20 3.75 -9.08
N LEU A 16 8.76 3.73 -7.87
CA LEU A 16 9.63 2.64 -7.41
C LEU A 16 8.75 1.47 -6.95
N ARG A 17 8.65 0.43 -7.79
CA ARG A 17 7.93 -0.82 -7.50
C ARG A 17 8.90 -1.95 -7.20
N THR A 18 8.48 -2.92 -6.39
CA THR A 18 9.31 -4.06 -5.95
C THR A 18 9.84 -4.88 -7.12
N ALA A 19 9.07 -4.96 -8.23
CA ALA A 19 9.45 -5.64 -9.46
C ALA A 19 10.74 -5.08 -10.09
N HIS A 20 11.02 -3.79 -9.93
CA HIS A 20 12.18 -3.12 -10.54
C HIS A 20 13.34 -2.90 -9.57
N TYR A 21 13.25 -3.38 -8.33
CA TYR A 21 14.33 -3.22 -7.34
C TYR A 21 15.67 -3.73 -7.85
N ALA A 22 15.68 -4.90 -8.51
CA ALA A 22 16.90 -5.48 -9.05
C ALA A 22 17.54 -4.58 -10.10
N ASP A 23 16.73 -3.99 -10.99
CA ASP A 23 17.19 -3.13 -12.08
C ASP A 23 17.83 -1.84 -11.56
N PHE A 24 17.16 -1.16 -10.60
CA PHE A 24 17.68 0.07 -10.00
C PHE A 24 18.92 -0.18 -9.10
N LEU A 25 19.02 -1.35 -8.48
CA LEU A 25 20.20 -1.72 -7.68
C LEU A 25 21.39 -2.15 -8.54
N ALA A 26 21.14 -2.67 -9.74
CA ALA A 26 22.17 -3.15 -10.65
C ALA A 26 22.89 -2.01 -11.39
N ALA A 27 22.16 -0.98 -11.81
CA ALA A 27 22.73 0.16 -12.52
C ALA A 27 21.85 1.42 -12.40
N PRO A 28 22.43 2.62 -12.57
CA PRO A 28 21.66 3.86 -12.73
C PRO A 28 20.72 3.79 -13.93
N GLN A 29 19.51 4.33 -13.76
CA GLN A 29 18.46 4.36 -14.79
C GLN A 29 18.18 5.81 -15.21
N PRO A 30 17.71 6.09 -16.44
CA PRO A 30 17.54 7.46 -16.96
C PRO A 30 16.26 8.16 -16.44
N VAL A 31 16.14 8.21 -15.11
CA VAL A 31 15.09 8.92 -14.36
C VAL A 31 15.70 10.09 -13.60
N ASP A 32 14.94 11.18 -13.45
CA ASP A 32 15.40 12.35 -12.69
C ASP A 32 15.11 12.20 -11.19
N TRP A 33 14.11 11.40 -10.83
CA TRP A 33 13.70 11.08 -9.46
C TRP A 33 12.81 9.83 -9.44
N LEU A 34 12.60 9.25 -8.26
CA LEU A 34 11.69 8.13 -8.03
C LEU A 34 10.59 8.51 -7.06
N GLU A 35 9.39 7.95 -7.23
CA GLU A 35 8.31 8.09 -6.25
C GLU A 35 8.09 6.79 -5.49
N ILE A 36 8.00 6.89 -4.16
CA ILE A 36 7.58 5.77 -3.32
C ILE A 36 6.13 5.95 -2.88
N ILE A 37 5.40 4.84 -2.83
CA ILE A 37 4.13 4.79 -2.10
C ILE A 37 4.47 4.75 -0.61
N THR A 38 4.25 5.87 0.08
CA THR A 38 4.61 6.11 1.48
C THR A 38 4.22 4.92 2.36
N ASP A 39 2.97 4.46 2.21
CA ASP A 39 2.35 3.43 3.02
C ASP A 39 3.05 2.06 2.93
N ASN A 40 3.68 1.75 1.80
CA ASN A 40 4.42 0.50 1.60
C ASN A 40 5.75 0.48 2.36
N TYR A 41 6.27 1.64 2.78
CA TYR A 41 7.51 1.77 3.54
C TYR A 41 7.27 2.12 5.01
N LEU A 42 6.00 2.21 5.45
CA LEU A 42 5.63 2.26 6.85
C LEU A 42 5.68 0.84 7.46
N VAL A 43 6.87 0.24 7.48
CA VAL A 43 7.17 -1.10 8.02
C VAL A 43 8.25 -1.03 9.10
N GLU A 44 8.41 -2.10 9.88
CA GLU A 44 9.40 -2.16 10.96
C GLU A 44 10.83 -2.44 10.45
N GLY A 45 10.97 -3.01 9.25
CA GLY A 45 12.25 -3.45 8.71
C GLY A 45 12.11 -4.09 7.33
N GLY A 46 13.12 -4.88 6.96
CA GLY A 46 13.09 -5.76 5.79
C GLY A 46 13.63 -5.13 4.51
N LYS A 47 13.51 -5.91 3.44
CA LYS A 47 14.05 -5.58 2.10
C LYS A 47 13.58 -4.21 1.58
N PRO A 48 12.30 -3.78 1.74
CA PRO A 48 11.87 -2.48 1.24
C PRO A 48 12.70 -1.32 1.80
N LEU A 49 12.90 -1.26 3.13
CA LEU A 49 13.66 -0.17 3.76
C LEU A 49 15.16 -0.22 3.41
N GLN A 50 15.74 -1.41 3.23
CA GLN A 50 17.14 -1.53 2.81
C GLN A 50 17.36 -1.09 1.36
N VAL A 51 16.44 -1.43 0.45
CA VAL A 51 16.47 -0.95 -0.94
C VAL A 51 16.29 0.56 -0.97
N LEU A 52 15.33 1.08 -0.21
CA LEU A 52 15.07 2.52 -0.08
C LEU A 52 16.33 3.27 0.35
N ASP A 53 16.99 2.84 1.43
CA ASP A 53 18.20 3.48 1.94
C ASP A 53 19.37 3.45 0.97
N ARG A 54 19.43 2.43 0.11
CA ARG A 54 20.47 2.31 -0.90
C ARG A 54 20.20 3.24 -2.06
N LEU A 55 18.98 3.21 -2.61
CA LEU A 55 18.62 4.02 -3.78
C LEU A 55 18.57 5.51 -3.45
N ARG A 56 18.07 5.90 -2.27
CA ARG A 56 17.93 7.32 -1.88
C ARG A 56 19.27 8.06 -1.77
N ARG A 57 20.40 7.34 -1.68
CA ARG A 57 21.74 7.95 -1.68
C ARG A 57 22.09 8.56 -3.03
N ASP A 58 21.58 7.97 -4.10
CA ASP A 58 22.03 8.24 -5.46
C ASP A 58 20.90 8.84 -6.33
N VAL A 59 19.64 8.63 -5.97
CA VAL A 59 18.46 9.07 -6.73
C VAL A 59 17.53 9.88 -5.82
N PRO A 60 17.17 11.14 -6.17
CA PRO A 60 16.18 11.92 -5.43
C PRO A 60 14.83 11.21 -5.39
N MET A 61 14.09 11.37 -4.29
CA MET A 61 12.82 10.68 -4.10
C MET A 61 11.68 11.62 -3.75
N ALA A 62 10.50 11.32 -4.26
CA ALA A 62 9.23 11.86 -3.80
C ALA A 62 8.48 10.80 -2.98
N MET A 63 7.65 11.25 -2.06
CA MET A 63 6.76 10.40 -1.28
C MET A 63 5.32 10.71 -1.66
N HIS A 64 4.56 9.70 -2.07
CA HIS A 64 3.15 9.82 -2.39
C HIS A 64 2.34 8.85 -1.49
N GLY A 65 1.38 9.37 -0.74
CA GLY A 65 0.59 8.62 0.24
C GLY A 65 -0.82 8.30 -0.24
N VAL A 66 -1.32 7.15 0.19
CA VAL A 66 -2.68 6.68 -0.14
C VAL A 66 -3.58 6.58 1.09
N ALA A 67 -3.04 6.87 2.29
CA ALA A 67 -3.75 6.61 3.53
C ALA A 67 -3.83 7.79 4.50
N MET A 68 -3.45 9.04 4.15
CA MET A 68 -3.58 10.15 5.11
C MET A 68 -5.04 10.54 5.37
N SER A 69 -5.92 10.34 4.37
CA SER A 69 -7.37 10.52 4.51
C SER A 69 -7.76 11.92 4.99
N LEU A 70 -7.22 12.95 4.32
CA LEU A 70 -7.38 14.37 4.66
C LEU A 70 -8.84 14.82 4.78
N GLY A 71 -9.74 14.16 4.07
CA GLY A 71 -11.18 14.45 4.09
C GLY A 71 -12.00 13.71 5.15
N ALA A 72 -11.41 12.86 5.99
CA ALA A 72 -12.18 12.05 6.95
C ALA A 72 -12.80 12.91 8.08
N ALA A 73 -14.11 12.77 8.28
CA ALA A 73 -14.83 13.46 9.36
C ALA A 73 -14.39 13.01 10.77
N SER A 74 -13.77 11.83 10.88
CA SER A 74 -13.23 11.28 12.14
C SER A 74 -11.92 11.93 12.59
N GLY A 75 -11.32 12.80 11.76
CA GLY A 75 -10.06 13.50 12.05
C GLY A 75 -8.81 12.76 11.54
N LEU A 76 -7.66 13.42 11.70
CA LEU A 76 -6.36 12.87 11.33
C LEU A 76 -5.81 11.88 12.36
N ASP A 77 -5.17 10.82 11.87
CA ASP A 77 -4.44 9.87 12.70
C ASP A 77 -3.02 10.41 13.00
N ARG A 78 -2.84 10.85 14.25
CA ARG A 78 -1.56 11.40 14.73
C ARG A 78 -0.44 10.36 14.79
N ALA A 79 -0.76 9.10 15.07
CA ALA A 79 0.24 8.03 15.12
C ALA A 79 0.72 7.70 13.70
N TYR A 80 -0.20 7.66 12.73
CA TYR A 80 0.13 7.58 11.31
C TYR A 80 1.04 8.74 10.86
N LEU A 81 0.65 9.99 11.14
CA LEU A 81 1.46 11.16 10.76
C LEU A 81 2.86 11.15 11.37
N ALA A 82 3.01 10.68 12.62
CA ALA A 82 4.32 10.53 13.25
C ALA A 82 5.21 9.52 12.50
N ARG A 83 4.62 8.43 11.97
CA ARG A 83 5.33 7.43 11.16
C ARG A 83 5.70 7.98 9.78
N VAL A 84 4.79 8.73 9.15
CA VAL A 84 5.08 9.45 7.89
C VAL A 84 6.21 10.45 8.09
N LYS A 85 6.21 11.20 9.20
CA LYS A 85 7.30 12.12 9.56
C LYS A 85 8.64 11.39 9.71
N ALA A 86 8.66 10.28 10.45
CA ALA A 86 9.87 9.49 10.64
C ALA A 86 10.41 8.94 9.30
N LEU A 87 9.52 8.51 8.39
CA LEU A 87 9.93 8.09 7.06
C LEU A 87 10.42 9.28 6.20
N ALA A 88 9.75 10.42 6.25
CA ALA A 88 10.17 11.63 5.54
C ALA A 88 11.54 12.12 6.03
N ASP A 89 11.83 12.02 7.33
CA ASP A 89 13.15 12.35 7.89
C ASP A 89 14.25 11.38 7.42
N ARG A 90 13.90 10.12 7.13
CA ARG A 90 14.82 9.11 6.60
C ARG A 90 15.08 9.28 5.11
N VAL A 91 14.04 9.61 4.35
CA VAL A 91 14.07 9.71 2.87
C VAL A 91 14.57 11.08 2.41
N GLU A 92 14.32 12.13 3.18
CA GLU A 92 14.55 13.54 2.80
C GLU A 92 13.90 13.88 1.44
N PRO A 93 12.59 13.64 1.26
CA PRO A 93 11.97 13.64 -0.06
C PRO A 93 11.84 15.06 -0.64
N LEU A 94 11.86 15.15 -1.98
CA LEU A 94 11.60 16.37 -2.74
C LEU A 94 10.29 17.03 -2.29
N TRP A 95 9.22 16.24 -2.19
CA TRP A 95 7.93 16.63 -1.64
C TRP A 95 7.21 15.42 -1.02
N VAL A 96 6.17 15.68 -0.24
CA VAL A 96 5.25 14.66 0.29
C VAL A 96 3.87 15.00 -0.25
N SER A 97 3.28 14.07 -0.99
CA SER A 97 1.93 14.14 -1.52
C SER A 97 0.98 13.15 -0.86
N ASP A 98 -0.31 13.47 -0.89
CA ASP A 98 -1.41 12.55 -0.57
C ASP A 98 -2.69 13.05 -1.25
N HIS A 99 -3.77 12.29 -1.17
CA HIS A 99 -4.98 12.51 -1.93
C HIS A 99 -6.00 13.40 -1.23
N LEU A 100 -6.75 14.18 -2.01
CA LEU A 100 -7.96 14.87 -1.56
C LEU A 100 -9.13 13.89 -1.44
N CYS A 101 -9.05 12.96 -0.48
CA CYS A 101 -10.05 11.93 -0.27
C CYS A 101 -10.26 11.61 1.21
N TRP A 102 -11.20 10.71 1.48
CA TRP A 102 -11.29 9.99 2.74
C TRP A 102 -11.18 8.48 2.47
N ILE A 103 -10.73 7.69 3.45
CA ILE A 103 -10.53 6.23 3.28
C ILE A 103 -11.33 5.39 4.27
N GLY A 104 -12.12 6.00 5.17
CA GLY A 104 -12.97 5.31 6.13
C GLY A 104 -13.59 6.26 7.17
N PRO A 105 -14.84 6.05 7.62
CA PRO A 105 -15.55 6.98 8.51
C PRO A 105 -15.45 6.61 10.01
N GLY A 106 -14.51 5.75 10.40
CA GLY A 106 -14.47 5.24 11.77
C GLY A 106 -13.37 4.20 12.00
N PRO A 107 -13.63 3.13 12.78
CA PRO A 107 -12.62 2.12 13.05
C PRO A 107 -12.27 1.29 11.79
N GLU A 108 -13.17 1.20 10.81
CA GLU A 108 -12.92 0.53 9.54
C GLU A 108 -12.09 1.40 8.60
N GLN A 109 -11.17 0.78 7.87
CA GLN A 109 -10.42 1.37 6.77
C GLN A 109 -10.84 0.65 5.48
N LEU A 110 -11.30 1.42 4.50
CA LEU A 110 -11.85 0.91 3.24
C LEU A 110 -10.78 0.77 2.15
N HIS A 111 -9.58 1.33 2.34
CA HIS A 111 -8.44 1.17 1.42
C HIS A 111 -8.74 1.50 -0.04
N ASP A 112 -9.55 2.52 -0.26
CA ASP A 112 -9.86 3.11 -1.55
C ASP A 112 -9.98 4.64 -1.37
N LEU A 113 -9.92 5.40 -2.46
CA LEU A 113 -9.85 6.86 -2.47
C LEU A 113 -11.25 7.44 -2.69
N TYR A 114 -11.98 7.71 -1.62
CA TYR A 114 -13.35 8.18 -1.74
C TYR A 114 -13.43 9.69 -1.95
N PRO A 115 -14.16 10.16 -2.98
CA PRO A 115 -14.33 11.58 -3.24
C PRO A 115 -15.10 12.28 -2.12
N LEU A 116 -14.88 13.58 -1.97
CA LEU A 116 -15.59 14.42 -1.01
C LEU A 116 -16.83 15.07 -1.63
N PRO A 117 -17.90 15.32 -0.87
CA PRO A 117 -18.89 16.31 -1.27
C PRO A 117 -18.25 17.70 -1.22
N TYR A 118 -18.41 18.50 -2.29
CA TYR A 118 -17.77 19.82 -2.40
C TYR A 118 -18.59 20.90 -1.64
N THR A 119 -18.60 20.78 -0.31
CA THR A 119 -19.35 21.63 0.64
C THR A 119 -18.44 22.53 1.47
N ASP A 120 -19.02 23.55 2.13
CA ASP A 120 -18.32 24.42 3.10
C ASP A 120 -17.68 23.62 4.24
N GLU A 121 -18.44 22.66 4.77
CA GLU A 121 -18.03 21.81 5.88
C GLU A 121 -16.79 20.98 5.50
N ALA A 122 -16.83 20.34 4.32
CA ALA A 122 -15.70 19.56 3.81
C ALA A 122 -14.48 20.44 3.52
N ALA A 123 -14.67 21.62 2.92
CA ALA A 123 -13.57 22.55 2.66
C ALA A 123 -12.86 22.96 3.96
N ARG A 124 -13.60 23.43 4.97
CA ARG A 124 -13.01 23.84 6.25
C ARG A 124 -12.27 22.70 6.93
N LEU A 125 -12.86 21.52 6.98
CA LEU A 125 -12.25 20.34 7.58
C LEU A 125 -10.94 19.97 6.88
N VAL A 126 -10.94 19.89 5.55
CA VAL A 126 -9.73 19.56 4.78
C VAL A 126 -8.65 20.63 4.96
N ILE A 127 -9.01 21.91 4.92
CA ILE A 127 -8.05 23.02 5.11
C ILE A 127 -7.38 22.89 6.48
N ASP A 128 -8.15 22.65 7.53
CA ASP A 128 -7.63 22.47 8.89
C ASP A 128 -6.78 21.20 9.01
N HIS A 129 -7.14 20.13 8.32
CA HIS A 129 -6.35 18.89 8.28
C HIS A 129 -5.02 19.07 7.54
N ILE A 130 -5.02 19.71 6.37
CA ILE A 130 -3.79 20.00 5.63
C ILE A 130 -2.86 20.86 6.50
N ARG A 131 -3.37 21.90 7.17
CA ARG A 131 -2.55 22.72 8.08
C ARG A 131 -1.93 21.87 9.20
N GLN A 132 -2.72 21.04 9.87
CA GLN A 132 -2.23 20.13 10.92
C GLN A 132 -1.18 19.14 10.41
N ALA A 133 -1.37 18.57 9.23
CA ALA A 133 -0.43 17.63 8.63
C ALA A 133 0.87 18.35 8.21
N GLN A 134 0.78 19.55 7.62
CA GLN A 134 1.95 20.37 7.29
C GLN A 134 2.75 20.77 8.53
N ASP A 135 2.07 21.15 9.63
CA ASP A 135 2.70 21.46 10.91
C ASP A 135 3.43 20.23 11.48
N ALA A 136 2.79 19.06 11.44
CA ALA A 136 3.39 17.81 11.91
C ALA A 136 4.58 17.37 11.06
N LEU A 137 4.49 17.57 9.74
CA LEU A 137 5.53 17.16 8.79
C LEU A 137 6.66 18.19 8.66
N GLY A 138 6.42 19.44 9.09
CA GLY A 138 7.36 20.55 8.97
C GLY A 138 7.57 21.02 7.54
N ARG A 139 6.61 20.78 6.63
CA ARG A 139 6.71 21.15 5.22
C ARG A 139 5.36 21.29 4.55
N ARG A 140 5.34 22.00 3.42
CA ARG A 140 4.15 22.12 2.58
C ARG A 140 3.82 20.79 1.91
N LEU A 141 2.55 20.40 1.94
CA LEU A 141 2.06 19.19 1.30
C LEU A 141 1.72 19.47 -0.17
N VAL A 142 1.73 18.41 -0.96
CA VAL A 142 1.24 18.41 -2.34
C VAL A 142 -0.04 17.57 -2.39
N ILE A 143 -1.16 18.14 -2.79
CA ILE A 143 -2.47 17.48 -2.71
C ILE A 143 -2.93 17.05 -4.09
N GLU A 144 -3.32 15.79 -4.20
CA GLU A 144 -3.73 15.16 -5.44
C GLU A 144 -5.24 15.13 -5.65
N ASN A 145 -5.66 15.35 -6.90
CA ASN A 145 -7.03 15.10 -7.35
C ASN A 145 -7.27 13.61 -7.60
N VAL A 146 -8.43 13.10 -7.19
CA VAL A 146 -8.80 11.69 -7.40
C VAL A 146 -9.69 11.52 -8.62
N SER A 147 -9.66 10.34 -9.24
CA SER A 147 -10.75 9.89 -10.10
C SER A 147 -12.02 9.73 -9.24
N SER A 148 -13.19 10.01 -9.82
CA SER A 148 -14.47 9.82 -9.13
C SER A 148 -15.50 9.11 -9.98
N TYR A 149 -16.28 8.28 -9.30
CA TYR A 149 -17.50 7.68 -9.81
C TYR A 149 -18.74 8.26 -9.12
N LEU A 150 -18.58 9.05 -8.05
CA LEU A 150 -19.67 9.66 -7.28
C LEU A 150 -19.74 11.16 -7.52
N ASP A 151 -20.95 11.68 -7.64
CA ASP A 151 -21.20 13.11 -7.60
C ASP A 151 -22.29 13.37 -6.56
N TYR A 152 -21.99 14.19 -5.55
CA TYR A 152 -22.88 14.44 -4.43
C TYR A 152 -23.87 15.56 -4.79
N ARG A 153 -25.15 15.37 -4.47
CA ARG A 153 -26.17 16.44 -4.59
C ARG A 153 -25.80 17.67 -3.76
N ALA A 154 -25.04 17.46 -2.69
CA ALA A 154 -24.63 18.51 -1.79
C ALA A 154 -23.48 19.38 -2.33
N SER A 155 -22.79 18.93 -3.38
CA SER A 155 -21.69 19.69 -3.98
C SER A 155 -22.20 21.02 -4.54
N ALA A 156 -21.68 22.11 -3.99
CA ALA A 156 -22.07 23.47 -4.40
C ALA A 156 -21.23 24.00 -5.58
N HIS A 157 -20.06 23.41 -5.80
CA HIS A 157 -19.05 23.85 -6.77
C HIS A 157 -18.48 22.67 -7.54
N SER A 158 -17.72 22.97 -8.59
CA SER A 158 -16.91 21.96 -9.29
C SER A 158 -15.68 21.55 -8.47
N GLU A 159 -15.11 20.40 -8.82
CA GLU A 159 -13.90 19.88 -8.17
C GLU A 159 -12.71 20.83 -8.30
N TRP A 160 -12.45 21.38 -9.49
CA TRP A 160 -11.33 22.31 -9.71
C TRP A 160 -11.50 23.63 -8.95
N GLN A 161 -12.73 24.10 -8.74
CA GLN A 161 -13.00 25.22 -7.84
C GLN A 161 -12.67 24.85 -6.39
N PHE A 162 -13.15 23.70 -5.93
CA PHE A 162 -12.90 23.20 -4.58
C PHE A 162 -11.40 23.02 -4.28
N LEU A 163 -10.66 22.37 -5.19
CA LEU A 163 -9.20 22.20 -5.11
C LEU A 163 -8.47 23.53 -5.09
N SER A 164 -8.82 24.46 -5.99
CA SER A 164 -8.18 25.78 -6.05
C SER A 164 -8.39 26.57 -4.76
N HIS A 165 -9.58 26.47 -4.16
CA HIS A 165 -9.86 27.10 -2.88
C HIS A 165 -9.06 26.48 -1.74
N ILE A 166 -9.07 25.14 -1.62
CA ILE A 166 -8.29 24.43 -0.60
C ILE A 166 -6.79 24.77 -0.72
N ALA A 167 -6.25 24.72 -1.93
CA ALA A 167 -4.83 24.98 -2.16
C ALA A 167 -4.42 26.38 -1.72
N ASN A 168 -5.29 27.38 -1.97
CA ASN A 168 -5.04 28.76 -1.56
C ASN A 168 -5.18 28.97 -0.05
N GLU A 169 -6.24 28.45 0.57
CA GLU A 169 -6.52 28.66 2.00
C GLU A 169 -5.61 27.85 2.92
N ALA A 170 -5.30 26.60 2.56
CA ALA A 170 -4.40 25.74 3.33
C ALA A 170 -2.92 26.01 3.04
N ASP A 171 -2.65 26.85 2.04
CA ASP A 171 -1.32 27.12 1.49
C ASP A 171 -0.53 25.83 1.16
N CYS A 172 -1.17 24.92 0.42
CA CYS A 172 -0.55 23.69 -0.10
C CYS A 172 -0.28 23.79 -1.62
N LEU A 173 0.44 22.81 -2.14
CA LEU A 173 0.68 22.61 -3.57
C LEU A 173 -0.26 21.54 -4.11
N LEU A 174 -0.26 21.35 -5.43
CA LEU A 174 -1.11 20.39 -6.12
C LEU A 174 -0.29 19.40 -6.95
N LEU A 175 -0.67 18.13 -6.86
CA LEU A 175 -0.28 17.08 -7.80
C LEU A 175 -1.49 16.91 -8.72
N LEU A 176 -1.28 17.09 -10.02
CA LEU A 176 -2.33 16.95 -11.01
C LEU A 176 -2.19 15.59 -11.68
N ASP A 177 -3.06 14.66 -11.35
CA ASP A 177 -3.22 13.47 -12.16
C ASP A 177 -4.13 13.79 -13.35
N VAL A 178 -3.53 13.77 -14.54
CA VAL A 178 -4.18 14.05 -15.82
C VAL A 178 -5.10 12.91 -16.24
N ASN A 179 -4.76 11.66 -15.89
CA ASN A 179 -5.61 10.50 -16.10
C ASN A 179 -6.89 10.63 -15.26
N ASN A 180 -6.76 11.01 -13.99
CA ASN A 180 -7.91 11.27 -13.12
C ASN A 180 -8.84 12.36 -13.67
N VAL A 181 -8.29 13.45 -14.18
CA VAL A 181 -9.10 14.50 -14.85
C VAL A 181 -9.85 13.92 -16.05
N PHE A 182 -9.17 13.11 -16.88
CA PHE A 182 -9.80 12.51 -18.07
C PHE A 182 -10.91 11.52 -17.69
N VAL A 183 -10.63 10.57 -16.81
CA VAL A 183 -11.60 9.57 -16.31
C VAL A 183 -12.82 10.28 -15.72
N SER A 184 -12.62 11.24 -14.81
CA SER A 184 -13.70 12.02 -14.22
C SER A 184 -14.48 12.81 -15.27
N SER A 185 -13.82 13.36 -16.30
CA SER A 185 -14.47 14.13 -17.35
C SER A 185 -15.44 13.28 -18.18
N VAL A 186 -15.04 12.05 -18.53
CA VAL A 186 -15.89 11.09 -19.24
C VAL A 186 -17.03 10.63 -18.34
N ASN A 187 -16.70 10.29 -17.09
CA ASN A 187 -17.65 9.74 -16.12
C ASN A 187 -18.74 10.72 -15.71
N HIS A 188 -18.43 12.01 -15.64
CA HIS A 188 -19.34 13.07 -15.17
C HIS A 188 -19.81 14.02 -16.29
N GLY A 189 -19.24 13.94 -17.49
CA GLY A 189 -19.67 14.71 -18.66
C GLY A 189 -19.27 16.18 -18.64
N PHE A 190 -18.05 16.50 -18.19
CA PHE A 190 -17.50 17.87 -18.24
C PHE A 190 -16.33 17.99 -19.23
N ASP A 191 -15.98 19.23 -19.61
CA ASP A 191 -14.80 19.50 -20.45
C ASP A 191 -13.51 19.49 -19.61
N PRO A 192 -12.55 18.58 -19.84
CA PRO A 192 -11.32 18.51 -19.06
C PRO A 192 -10.44 19.75 -19.22
N LEU A 193 -10.53 20.50 -20.33
CA LEU A 193 -9.77 21.74 -20.48
C LEU A 193 -10.29 22.86 -19.58
N SER A 194 -11.59 22.84 -19.26
CA SER A 194 -12.17 23.77 -18.29
C SER A 194 -11.62 23.51 -16.89
N TYR A 195 -11.38 22.25 -16.53
CA TYR A 195 -10.69 21.86 -15.30
C TYR A 195 -9.27 22.46 -15.27
N LEU A 196 -8.44 22.16 -16.28
CA LEU A 196 -7.04 22.60 -16.32
C LEU A 196 -6.89 24.12 -16.25
N ARG A 197 -7.71 24.86 -17.01
CA ARG A 197 -7.62 26.32 -17.07
C ARG A 197 -7.99 27.01 -15.76
N ALA A 198 -8.74 26.34 -14.90
CA ALA A 198 -9.19 26.90 -13.63
C ALA A 198 -8.19 26.69 -12.49
N LEU A 199 -7.24 25.75 -12.63
CA LEU A 199 -6.27 25.46 -11.57
C LEU A 199 -5.21 26.58 -11.45
N PRO A 200 -4.74 26.87 -10.22
CA PRO A 200 -3.69 27.85 -9.99
C PRO A 200 -2.34 27.30 -10.45
N ALA A 201 -1.90 27.69 -11.66
CA ALA A 201 -0.65 27.23 -12.26
C ALA A 201 0.57 27.29 -11.33
N HIS A 202 0.67 28.34 -10.50
CA HIS A 202 1.77 28.54 -9.55
C HIS A 202 1.79 27.57 -8.36
N ARG A 203 0.73 26.76 -8.17
CA ARG A 203 0.65 25.72 -7.14
C ARG A 203 0.83 24.31 -7.68
N ILE A 204 0.81 24.10 -9.00
CA ILE A 204 1.04 22.77 -9.57
C ILE A 204 2.51 22.41 -9.38
N GLN A 205 2.78 21.31 -8.68
CA GLN A 205 4.11 20.85 -8.31
C GLN A 205 4.53 19.61 -9.09
N GLN A 206 3.58 18.73 -9.41
CA GLN A 206 3.79 17.45 -10.06
C GLN A 206 2.59 17.09 -10.94
N ILE A 207 2.85 16.32 -11.99
CA ILE A 207 1.86 15.72 -12.88
C ILE A 207 2.04 14.20 -12.89
N HIS A 208 0.94 13.47 -12.72
CA HIS A 208 0.88 12.04 -12.95
C HIS A 208 0.25 11.73 -14.31
N LEU A 209 0.74 10.65 -14.92
CA LEU A 209 0.30 10.13 -16.21
C LEU A 209 0.15 8.62 -16.09
N ALA A 210 -1.09 8.15 -16.24
CA ALA A 210 -1.43 6.75 -16.19
C ALA A 210 -2.39 6.39 -17.33
N GLY A 211 -2.75 5.11 -17.41
CA GLY A 211 -3.85 4.62 -18.23
C GLY A 211 -4.98 4.06 -17.36
N HIS A 212 -6.11 3.80 -18.01
CA HIS A 212 -7.36 3.41 -17.39
C HIS A 212 -8.05 2.32 -18.21
N SER A 213 -9.06 1.68 -17.61
CA SER A 213 -9.84 0.61 -18.23
C SER A 213 -11.32 0.97 -18.33
N PRO A 214 -12.07 0.46 -19.31
CA PRO A 214 -13.53 0.50 -19.24
C PRO A 214 -14.03 -0.39 -18.10
N ALA A 215 -15.07 0.03 -17.38
CA ALA A 215 -15.71 -0.80 -16.35
C ALA A 215 -16.32 -2.07 -16.95
N ARG A 216 -16.98 -1.91 -18.10
CA ARG A 216 -17.45 -3.00 -18.96
C ARG A 216 -17.37 -2.55 -20.41
N GLU A 217 -17.19 -3.51 -21.31
CA GLU A 217 -17.21 -3.20 -22.75
C GLU A 217 -18.53 -2.52 -23.15
N GLY A 218 -18.42 -1.30 -23.68
CA GLY A 218 -19.54 -0.56 -24.28
C GLY A 218 -20.43 0.23 -23.32
N ASP A 219 -20.15 0.28 -22.00
CA ASP A 219 -20.97 1.05 -21.05
C ASP A 219 -20.53 2.52 -20.88
N GLY A 220 -19.34 2.87 -21.39
CA GLY A 220 -18.78 4.22 -21.37
C GLY A 220 -18.30 4.70 -19.99
N LEU A 221 -18.35 3.84 -18.97
CA LEU A 221 -17.79 4.11 -17.64
C LEU A 221 -16.31 3.74 -17.64
N LEU A 222 -15.44 4.67 -17.26
CA LEU A 222 -14.02 4.42 -17.12
C LEU A 222 -13.68 4.18 -15.64
N ILE A 223 -12.81 3.22 -15.39
CA ILE A 223 -12.22 2.88 -14.10
C ILE A 223 -10.74 3.24 -14.15
N ASP A 224 -10.33 3.93 -13.12
CA ASP A 224 -8.96 4.34 -12.90
C ASP A 224 -8.13 3.18 -12.32
N THR A 225 -7.50 2.42 -13.21
CA THR A 225 -6.84 1.15 -12.85
C THR A 225 -5.33 1.23 -12.80
N HIS A 226 -4.71 2.21 -13.47
CA HIS A 226 -3.25 2.42 -13.51
C HIS A 226 -2.44 1.19 -13.96
N ASP A 227 -3.05 0.31 -14.73
CA ASP A 227 -2.51 -0.96 -15.23
C ASP A 227 -2.26 -0.96 -16.75
N HIS A 228 -2.81 0.02 -17.47
CA HIS A 228 -2.66 0.16 -18.93
C HIS A 228 -1.73 1.30 -19.35
N PRO A 229 -1.01 1.19 -20.49
CA PRO A 229 -0.27 2.31 -21.09
C PRO A 229 -1.10 3.60 -21.14
N VAL A 230 -0.42 4.75 -21.00
CA VAL A 230 -1.04 6.07 -21.03
C VAL A 230 -1.79 6.25 -22.35
N ALA A 231 -3.09 6.56 -22.23
CA ALA A 231 -3.98 6.66 -23.39
C ALA A 231 -3.66 7.89 -24.27
N PRO A 232 -3.93 7.84 -25.59
CA PRO A 232 -3.70 8.97 -26.50
C PRO A 232 -4.38 10.28 -26.05
N GLU A 233 -5.57 10.19 -25.48
CA GLU A 233 -6.35 11.32 -24.97
C GLU A 233 -5.69 11.95 -23.74
N VAL A 234 -5.10 11.12 -22.87
CA VAL A 234 -4.34 11.57 -21.70
C VAL A 234 -3.05 12.27 -22.15
N TRP A 235 -2.36 11.75 -23.17
CA TRP A 235 -1.21 12.43 -23.78
C TRP A 235 -1.57 13.80 -24.37
N ALA A 236 -2.73 13.89 -25.04
CA ALA A 236 -3.22 15.17 -25.56
C ALA A 236 -3.48 16.16 -24.42
N LEU A 237 -4.11 15.71 -23.33
CA LEU A 237 -4.39 16.54 -22.16
C LEU A 237 -3.10 16.95 -21.42
N TYR A 238 -2.10 16.06 -21.34
CA TYR A 238 -0.78 16.37 -20.80
C TYR A 238 -0.09 17.52 -21.55
N ARG A 239 -0.19 17.55 -22.88
CA ARG A 239 0.36 18.65 -23.69
C ARG A 239 -0.30 19.99 -23.36
N GLU A 240 -1.61 20.00 -23.11
CA GLU A 240 -2.31 21.21 -22.67
C GLU A 240 -1.92 21.62 -21.24
N ALA A 241 -1.79 20.65 -20.32
CA ALA A 241 -1.28 20.91 -18.97
C ALA A 241 0.14 21.51 -19.01
N ARG A 242 1.02 20.97 -19.86
CA ARG A 242 2.38 21.51 -20.08
C ARG A 242 2.36 22.96 -20.59
N ARG A 243 1.43 23.30 -21.49
CA ARG A 243 1.27 24.69 -21.97
C ARG A 243 0.80 25.64 -20.88
N LEU A 244 -0.12 25.19 -20.03
CA LEU A 244 -0.72 26.03 -18.99
C LEU A 244 0.19 26.22 -17.77
N PHE A 245 0.90 25.17 -17.37
CA PHE A 245 1.64 25.14 -16.11
C PHE A 245 3.16 25.25 -16.28
N GLY A 246 3.67 25.13 -17.52
CA GLY A 246 5.09 25.20 -17.80
C GLY A 246 5.83 23.93 -17.34
N PRO A 247 7.12 24.03 -16.95
CA PRO A 247 7.99 22.88 -16.83
C PRO A 247 7.83 22.00 -15.57
N VAL A 248 6.58 21.70 -15.19
CA VAL A 248 6.22 20.85 -14.05
C VAL A 248 6.81 19.44 -14.16
N ALA A 249 7.21 18.88 -13.02
CA ALA A 249 7.67 17.49 -12.88
C ALA A 249 6.56 16.54 -13.33
N ALA A 250 6.90 15.53 -14.14
CA ALA A 250 5.94 14.55 -14.61
C ALA A 250 6.43 13.13 -14.35
N MET A 251 5.53 12.18 -14.15
CA MET A 251 5.90 10.77 -14.09
C MET A 251 4.88 9.89 -14.77
N ILE A 252 5.34 8.70 -15.15
CA ILE A 252 4.46 7.58 -15.48
C ILE A 252 4.12 6.86 -14.18
N GLU A 253 2.83 6.73 -13.91
CA GLU A 253 2.31 5.96 -12.80
C GLU A 253 1.76 4.61 -13.31
N ARG A 254 2.14 3.56 -12.59
CA ARG A 254 1.83 2.15 -12.90
C ARG A 254 1.73 1.39 -11.58
N ASP A 255 0.52 0.96 -11.23
CA ASP A 255 0.23 0.37 -9.92
C ASP A 255 -0.14 -1.11 -9.96
N ALA A 256 -0.70 -1.55 -11.07
CA ALA A 256 -0.99 -2.94 -11.37
C ALA A 256 -0.43 -3.31 -12.75
N ASP A 257 -0.36 -4.62 -13.05
CA ASP A 257 0.25 -5.17 -14.27
C ASP A 257 1.59 -4.51 -14.64
N ILE A 258 2.47 -4.41 -13.63
CA ILE A 258 3.76 -3.73 -13.74
C ILE A 258 4.61 -4.37 -14.85
N PRO A 259 4.89 -3.68 -15.98
CA PRO A 259 5.66 -4.25 -17.06
C PRO A 259 7.16 -4.21 -16.74
N PRO A 260 8.01 -4.90 -17.52
CA PRO A 260 9.45 -4.77 -17.42
C PRO A 260 9.91 -3.30 -17.47
N LEU A 261 10.92 -2.95 -16.68
CA LEU A 261 11.41 -1.56 -16.57
C LEU A 261 11.70 -0.88 -17.93
N PRO A 262 12.29 -1.53 -18.95
CA PRO A 262 12.54 -0.90 -20.24
C PRO A 262 11.29 -0.35 -20.93
N GLU A 263 10.12 -0.96 -20.70
CA GLU A 263 8.86 -0.51 -21.28
C GLU A 263 8.38 0.79 -20.61
N LEU A 264 8.45 0.87 -19.28
CA LEU A 264 8.16 2.12 -18.54
C LEU A 264 9.14 3.25 -18.90
N LEU A 265 10.41 2.94 -19.09
CA LEU A 265 11.41 3.93 -19.54
C LEU A 265 11.11 4.43 -20.97
N ALA A 266 10.62 3.56 -21.85
CA ALA A 266 10.18 3.95 -23.19
C ALA A 266 8.94 4.86 -23.14
N GLU A 267 7.99 4.57 -22.26
CA GLU A 267 6.81 5.40 -22.00
C GLU A 267 7.19 6.76 -21.38
N LEU A 268 8.11 6.79 -20.42
CA LEU A 268 8.66 8.02 -19.86
C LEU A 268 9.34 8.89 -20.94
N ALA A 269 10.02 8.26 -21.89
CA ALA A 269 10.61 8.96 -23.03
C ALA A 269 9.55 9.60 -23.93
N VAL A 270 8.32 9.08 -24.01
CA VAL A 270 7.18 9.72 -24.68
C VAL A 270 6.82 11.03 -23.98
N ALA A 271 6.71 11.01 -22.64
CA ALA A 271 6.45 12.22 -21.85
C ALA A 271 7.51 13.30 -22.10
N ARG A 272 8.80 12.92 -22.09
CA ARG A 272 9.91 13.83 -22.42
C ARG A 272 9.78 14.46 -23.81
N ARG A 273 9.40 13.68 -24.82
CA ARG A 273 9.19 14.19 -26.20
C ARG A 273 8.03 15.18 -26.27
N HIS A 274 6.88 14.83 -25.68
CA HIS A 274 5.74 15.74 -25.68
C HIS A 274 6.03 17.06 -24.97
N ALA A 275 6.74 17.02 -23.84
CA ALA A 275 7.17 18.22 -23.15
C ALA A 275 8.11 19.07 -24.02
N ALA A 276 9.13 18.47 -24.63
CA ALA A 276 10.09 19.18 -25.49
C ALA A 276 9.42 19.81 -26.72
N GLU A 277 8.46 19.11 -27.34
CA GLU A 277 7.68 19.64 -28.47
C GLU A 277 6.83 20.86 -28.07
N VAL A 278 6.21 20.83 -26.89
CA VAL A 278 5.42 21.95 -26.37
C VAL A 278 6.32 23.13 -26.01
N ASP A 279 7.44 22.88 -25.34
CA ASP A 279 8.39 23.93 -24.95
C ASP A 279 8.99 24.63 -26.18
N ALA A 280 9.30 23.87 -27.24
CA ALA A 280 9.80 24.41 -28.51
C ALA A 280 8.78 25.31 -29.23
N GLN A 281 7.49 25.16 -28.97
CA GLN A 281 6.42 26.00 -29.53
C GLN A 281 6.28 27.35 -28.81
N GLY A 282 7.07 27.61 -27.76
CA GLY A 282 7.05 28.90 -27.05
C GLY A 282 5.74 29.14 -26.31
N ALA A 283 5.29 28.15 -25.51
CA ALA A 283 4.07 28.24 -24.73
C ALA A 283 4.07 29.53 -23.88
N GLY A 284 3.16 30.45 -24.22
CA GLY A 284 2.96 31.67 -23.45
C GLY A 284 2.31 31.33 -22.12
N VAL A 285 2.85 31.87 -21.03
CA VAL A 285 2.20 31.84 -19.72
C VAL A 285 0.87 32.57 -19.87
N VAL A 286 -0.24 31.82 -19.87
CA VAL A 286 -1.57 32.42 -19.80
C VAL A 286 -1.71 33.02 -18.41
N PRO A 287 -1.97 34.34 -18.27
CA PRO A 287 -2.21 34.93 -16.96
C PRO A 287 -3.44 34.26 -16.36
N VAL A 288 -3.25 33.51 -15.26
CA VAL A 288 -4.37 32.97 -14.50
C VAL A 288 -5.01 34.13 -13.76
N THR A 289 -6.23 34.49 -14.12
CA THR A 289 -7.03 35.40 -13.31
C THR A 289 -7.33 34.71 -11.99
N PRO A 290 -7.02 35.30 -10.83
CA PRO A 290 -7.41 34.73 -9.54
C PRO A 290 -8.91 34.48 -9.54
N ALA A 291 -9.34 33.25 -9.26
CA ALA A 291 -10.75 32.96 -9.09
C ALA A 291 -11.29 33.85 -7.95
N PRO A 292 -12.49 34.41 -8.08
CA PRO A 292 -13.12 35.11 -6.96
C PRO A 292 -13.21 34.16 -5.75
N PRO A 293 -13.17 34.69 -4.51
CA PRO A 293 -13.35 33.87 -3.32
C PRO A 293 -14.61 33.01 -3.45
N LEU A 294 -14.48 31.69 -3.25
CA LEU A 294 -15.64 30.82 -3.22
C LEU A 294 -16.42 31.10 -1.94
N GLU A 295 -17.66 31.54 -2.10
CA GLU A 295 -18.62 31.54 -1.01
C GLU A 295 -19.31 30.17 -0.98
N PHE A 296 -19.08 29.42 0.09
CA PHE A 296 -19.86 28.24 0.36
C PHE A 296 -21.06 28.60 1.25
N GLY A 297 -22.25 28.20 0.83
CA GLY A 297 -23.48 28.34 1.61
C GLY A 297 -23.81 27.05 2.37
N ARG A 298 -24.43 27.17 3.56
CA ARG A 298 -24.96 26.02 4.27
C ARG A 298 -26.17 25.45 3.52
N GLN A 299 -26.11 24.19 3.11
CA GLN A 299 -27.30 23.48 2.65
C GLN A 299 -28.10 23.00 3.86
N ALA A 300 -29.33 23.50 4.02
CA ALA A 300 -30.14 23.26 5.21
C ALA A 300 -30.60 21.79 5.35
N ASP A 301 -30.73 21.06 4.24
CA ASP A 301 -31.35 19.73 4.19
C ASP A 301 -30.35 18.58 3.89
N ALA A 302 -29.06 18.88 3.73
CA ALA A 302 -28.03 17.86 3.53
C ALA A 302 -27.56 17.27 4.88
N PRO A 303 -27.31 15.95 4.97
CA PRO A 303 -26.64 15.39 6.14
C PRO A 303 -25.23 15.97 6.29
N ASP A 304 -24.73 15.98 7.53
CA ASP A 304 -23.34 16.37 7.82
C ASP A 304 -22.33 15.42 7.13
N LEU A 305 -21.07 15.86 7.06
CA LEU A 305 -20.02 15.11 6.37
C LEU A 305 -19.81 13.71 6.98
N GLY A 306 -19.84 13.58 8.31
CA GLY A 306 -19.66 12.29 8.98
C GLY A 306 -20.78 11.31 8.66
N THR A 307 -22.03 11.77 8.72
CA THR A 307 -23.21 10.99 8.31
C THR A 307 -23.14 10.60 6.83
N THR A 308 -22.69 11.51 5.96
CA THR A 308 -22.50 11.25 4.52
C THR A 308 -21.48 10.12 4.30
N GLN A 309 -20.30 10.22 4.91
CA GLN A 309 -19.24 9.21 4.78
C GLN A 309 -19.67 7.85 5.36
N ARG A 310 -20.34 7.84 6.52
CA ARG A 310 -20.88 6.62 7.13
C ARG A 310 -21.87 5.91 6.19
N ARG A 311 -22.83 6.63 5.61
CA ARG A 311 -23.79 6.03 4.67
C ARG A 311 -23.12 5.41 3.44
N VAL A 312 -22.09 6.06 2.90
CA VAL A 312 -21.32 5.50 1.77
C VAL A 312 -20.56 4.25 2.21
N ALA A 313 -19.88 4.29 3.35
CA ALA A 313 -19.14 3.13 3.87
C ALA A 313 -20.05 1.93 4.18
N ASP A 314 -21.22 2.16 4.79
CA ASP A 314 -22.17 1.09 5.10
C ASP A 314 -22.66 0.40 3.81
N HIS A 315 -22.78 1.14 2.70
CA HIS A 315 -23.08 0.55 1.39
C HIS A 315 -21.91 -0.28 0.84
N VAL A 316 -20.68 0.22 0.92
CA VAL A 316 -19.48 -0.52 0.49
C VAL A 316 -19.32 -1.82 1.28
N LEU A 317 -19.54 -1.75 2.60
CA LEU A 317 -19.39 -2.88 3.53
C LEU A 317 -20.57 -3.85 3.52
N SER A 318 -21.74 -3.45 3.01
CA SER A 318 -22.92 -4.33 2.93
C SER A 318 -22.58 -5.65 2.22
N GLU A 319 -23.03 -6.81 2.73
CA GLU A 319 -22.65 -8.13 2.17
C GLU A 319 -23.00 -8.26 0.68
N ALA A 320 -24.17 -7.77 0.29
CA ALA A 320 -24.66 -7.72 -1.08
C ALA A 320 -25.28 -6.34 -1.37
N LEU A 321 -25.22 -5.94 -2.64
CA LEU A 321 -25.87 -4.71 -3.09
C LEU A 321 -27.39 -4.80 -2.85
N PRO A 322 -28.00 -3.82 -2.16
CA PRO A 322 -29.42 -3.85 -1.84
C PRO A 322 -30.28 -3.75 -3.09
N ALA A 323 -31.39 -4.49 -3.11
CA ALA A 323 -32.36 -4.48 -4.23
C ALA A 323 -33.16 -3.15 -4.31
N GLU A 324 -33.25 -2.42 -3.20
CA GLU A 324 -33.90 -1.10 -3.12
C GLU A 324 -32.86 0.02 -3.04
N ARG A 325 -33.25 1.25 -3.39
CA ARG A 325 -32.36 2.43 -3.33
C ARG A 325 -31.92 2.69 -1.87
N PRO A 326 -30.63 2.54 -1.53
CA PRO A 326 -30.13 2.78 -0.18
C PRO A 326 -30.07 4.28 0.11
N ASP A 327 -30.01 4.62 1.39
CA ASP A 327 -29.83 6.00 1.87
C ASP A 327 -28.61 6.69 1.23
N ALA A 328 -27.56 5.94 0.91
CA ALA A 328 -26.38 6.44 0.21
C ALA A 328 -26.68 6.94 -1.21
N ALA A 329 -27.53 6.23 -1.96
CA ALA A 329 -27.88 6.62 -3.34
C ALA A 329 -28.71 7.91 -3.37
N ALA A 330 -29.46 8.21 -2.30
CA ALA A 330 -30.20 9.47 -2.15
C ALA A 330 -29.27 10.69 -2.05
N LEU A 331 -28.01 10.51 -1.62
CA LEU A 331 -27.00 11.57 -1.53
C LEU A 331 -26.44 11.97 -2.89
N LEU A 332 -26.63 11.12 -3.90
CA LEU A 332 -25.91 11.19 -5.16
C LEU A 332 -26.77 11.77 -6.30
N ARG A 333 -26.09 12.48 -7.19
CA ARG A 333 -26.54 12.85 -8.53
C ARG A 333 -25.74 12.02 -9.53
N ALA A 334 -26.38 11.67 -10.64
CA ALA A 334 -25.72 10.99 -11.74
C ALA A 334 -26.01 11.76 -13.05
N PRO A 335 -25.09 11.76 -14.01
CA PRO A 335 -25.35 12.27 -15.35
C PRO A 335 -26.58 11.61 -15.98
N ALA A 336 -27.17 12.27 -16.99
CA ALA A 336 -28.32 11.73 -17.70
C ALA A 336 -28.00 10.32 -18.26
N GLY A 337 -28.79 9.32 -17.88
CA GLY A 337 -28.60 7.92 -18.29
C GLY A 337 -27.74 7.06 -17.37
N ALA A 338 -27.11 7.62 -16.34
CA ALA A 338 -26.34 6.86 -15.35
C ALA A 338 -27.16 6.56 -14.08
N ASP A 339 -26.94 5.38 -13.49
CA ASP A 339 -27.58 4.97 -12.24
C ASP A 339 -26.64 5.20 -11.04
N PRO A 340 -27.02 6.03 -10.04
CA PRO A 340 -26.25 6.19 -8.81
C PRO A 340 -25.92 4.88 -8.08
N LEU A 341 -26.80 3.87 -8.17
CA LEU A 341 -26.54 2.55 -7.58
C LEU A 341 -25.40 1.83 -8.27
N GLN A 342 -25.35 1.88 -9.61
CA GLN A 342 -24.24 1.31 -10.37
C GLN A 342 -22.91 1.98 -10.00
N ARG A 343 -22.92 3.30 -9.81
CA ARG A 343 -21.73 4.07 -9.40
C ARG A 343 -21.23 3.69 -8.01
N LEU A 344 -22.13 3.52 -7.04
CA LEU A 344 -21.77 2.99 -5.72
C LEU A 344 -21.27 1.54 -5.79
N GLY A 345 -21.84 0.75 -6.71
CA GLY A 345 -21.41 -0.61 -7.00
C GLY A 345 -19.93 -0.71 -7.36
N VAL A 346 -19.36 0.30 -8.03
CA VAL A 346 -17.92 0.34 -8.35
C VAL A 346 -17.08 0.20 -7.08
N TYR A 347 -17.30 1.03 -6.07
CA TYR A 347 -16.56 0.97 -4.80
C TYR A 347 -16.86 -0.29 -3.99
N HIS A 348 -18.12 -0.76 -4.00
CA HIS A 348 -18.50 -2.01 -3.33
C HIS A 348 -17.72 -3.21 -3.88
N HIS A 349 -17.55 -3.28 -5.20
CA HIS A 349 -16.79 -4.35 -5.85
C HIS A 349 -15.28 -4.14 -5.73
N ALA A 350 -14.78 -2.91 -5.94
CA ALA A 350 -13.38 -2.57 -5.83
C ALA A 350 -12.81 -2.88 -4.43
N TYR A 351 -13.54 -2.53 -3.36
CA TYR A 351 -13.17 -2.88 -1.99
C TYR A 351 -12.89 -4.37 -1.81
N ARG A 352 -13.78 -5.23 -2.33
CA ARG A 352 -13.62 -6.69 -2.23
C ARG A 352 -12.49 -7.21 -3.09
N ALA A 353 -12.40 -6.74 -4.33
CA ALA A 353 -11.34 -7.12 -5.26
C ALA A 353 -9.97 -6.80 -4.68
N ARG A 354 -9.78 -5.58 -4.16
CA ARG A 354 -8.55 -5.15 -3.52
C ARG A 354 -8.14 -6.03 -2.35
N LEU A 355 -9.09 -6.36 -1.47
CA LEU A 355 -8.80 -7.23 -0.33
C LEU A 355 -8.52 -8.68 -0.75
N ALA A 356 -9.21 -9.18 -1.77
CA ALA A 356 -8.95 -10.50 -2.33
C ALA A 356 -7.57 -10.58 -3.00
N GLU A 357 -7.13 -9.53 -3.71
CA GLU A 357 -5.79 -9.41 -4.28
C GLU A 357 -4.71 -9.45 -3.19
N VAL A 358 -4.89 -8.71 -2.09
CA VAL A 358 -3.94 -8.73 -0.96
C VAL A 358 -3.84 -10.13 -0.35
N LEU A 359 -4.96 -10.83 -0.22
CA LEU A 359 -4.97 -12.22 0.26
C LEU A 359 -4.27 -13.14 -0.74
N ALA A 360 -4.52 -13.00 -2.05
CA ALA A 360 -3.88 -13.82 -3.07
C ALA A 360 -2.36 -13.61 -3.11
N ASP A 361 -1.88 -12.37 -2.98
CA ASP A 361 -0.45 -12.05 -2.88
C ASP A 361 0.17 -12.64 -1.61
N THR A 362 -0.53 -12.55 -0.47
CA THR A 362 -0.04 -13.10 0.80
C THR A 362 0.01 -14.63 0.80
N PHE A 363 -1.01 -15.26 0.22
CA PHE A 363 -1.26 -16.71 0.28
C PHE A 363 -1.08 -17.38 -1.09
N ALA A 364 -0.08 -16.94 -1.87
CA ALA A 364 0.09 -17.35 -3.25
C ALA A 364 0.15 -18.87 -3.46
N LYS A 365 0.77 -19.62 -2.52
CA LYS A 365 0.89 -21.08 -2.66
C LYS A 365 -0.39 -21.78 -2.26
N THR A 366 -1.05 -21.25 -1.23
CA THR A 366 -2.40 -21.68 -0.82
C THR A 366 -3.42 -21.45 -1.94
N ALA A 367 -3.40 -20.30 -2.61
CA ALA A 367 -4.26 -19.99 -3.75
C ALA A 367 -4.05 -20.98 -4.90
N ARG A 368 -2.79 -21.25 -5.26
CA ARG A 368 -2.45 -22.24 -6.30
C ARG A 368 -2.88 -23.66 -5.93
N PHE A 369 -2.82 -24.02 -4.64
CA PHE A 369 -3.28 -25.33 -4.16
C PHE A 369 -4.81 -25.47 -4.18
N MET A 370 -5.54 -24.43 -3.77
CA MET A 370 -7.02 -24.42 -3.80
C MET A 370 -7.60 -24.30 -5.22
N GLY A 371 -6.84 -23.68 -6.12
CA GLY A 371 -7.31 -23.20 -7.41
C GLY A 371 -7.88 -21.78 -7.31
N ASP A 372 -7.61 -20.98 -8.34
CA ASP A 372 -7.86 -19.53 -8.36
C ASP A 372 -9.34 -19.19 -8.10
N GLU A 373 -10.27 -19.93 -8.70
CA GLU A 373 -11.71 -19.70 -8.54
C GLU A 373 -12.18 -19.88 -7.08
N LEU A 374 -11.76 -20.98 -6.44
CA LEU A 374 -12.17 -21.27 -5.07
C LEU A 374 -11.53 -20.30 -4.08
N PHE A 375 -10.23 -20.03 -4.26
CA PHE A 375 -9.53 -19.07 -3.40
C PHE A 375 -10.16 -17.67 -3.52
N HIS A 376 -10.43 -17.21 -4.74
CA HIS A 376 -11.03 -15.90 -4.97
C HIS A 376 -12.43 -15.79 -4.34
N ALA A 377 -13.25 -16.86 -4.42
CA ALA A 377 -14.55 -16.90 -3.79
C ALA A 377 -14.47 -16.80 -2.25
N GLU A 378 -13.55 -17.53 -1.62
CA GLU A 378 -13.34 -17.47 -0.17
C GLU A 378 -12.77 -16.11 0.28
N ALA A 379 -11.80 -15.56 -0.45
CA ALA A 379 -11.22 -14.26 -0.18
C ALA A 379 -12.25 -13.12 -0.29
N THR A 380 -13.12 -13.18 -1.31
CA THR A 380 -14.22 -12.21 -1.50
C THR A 380 -15.26 -12.31 -0.39
N ALA A 381 -15.58 -13.51 0.08
CA ALA A 381 -16.52 -13.74 1.18
C ALA A 381 -15.97 -13.29 2.55
N PHE A 382 -14.66 -13.40 2.75
CA PHE A 382 -13.95 -12.97 3.95
C PHE A 382 -13.96 -11.45 4.15
N ALA A 383 -13.80 -10.69 3.06
CA ALA A 383 -13.65 -9.22 3.09
C ALA A 383 -14.71 -8.44 3.91
N PRO A 384 -16.03 -8.63 3.71
CA PRO A 384 -17.04 -7.91 4.49
C PRO A 384 -17.14 -8.37 5.95
N GLN A 385 -16.74 -9.61 6.26
CA GLN A 385 -16.81 -10.18 7.62
C GLN A 385 -15.62 -9.73 8.49
N HIS A 386 -14.53 -9.33 7.85
CA HIS A 386 -13.28 -8.93 8.50
C HIS A 386 -12.80 -7.58 7.97
N PRO A 387 -13.56 -6.48 8.10
CA PRO A 387 -13.13 -5.19 7.57
C PRO A 387 -11.79 -4.75 8.20
N PRO A 388 -10.81 -4.28 7.38
CA PRO A 388 -9.55 -3.76 7.89
C PRO A 388 -9.78 -2.61 8.87
N ARG A 389 -8.91 -2.49 9.87
CA ARG A 389 -8.96 -1.41 10.87
C ARG A 389 -7.67 -0.59 10.97
N ALA A 390 -6.67 -0.96 10.17
CA ALA A 390 -5.38 -0.30 10.12
C ALA A 390 -5.21 0.34 8.75
N ARG A 391 -4.47 1.45 8.67
CA ARG A 391 -4.18 2.15 7.41
C ARG A 391 -3.28 1.37 6.45
N SER A 392 -2.72 0.24 6.90
CA SER A 392 -1.92 -0.68 6.09
C SER A 392 -2.57 -2.07 6.07
N LEU A 393 -2.52 -2.71 4.90
CA LEU A 393 -3.01 -4.07 4.70
C LEU A 393 -1.97 -5.16 5.04
N ASN A 394 -0.76 -4.81 5.46
CA ASN A 394 0.32 -5.79 5.73
C ASN A 394 -0.06 -6.85 6.79
N ARG A 395 -1.00 -6.53 7.69
CA ARG A 395 -1.50 -7.44 8.73
C ARG A 395 -2.93 -7.91 8.52
N TYR A 396 -3.58 -7.49 7.44
CA TYR A 396 -4.96 -7.83 7.13
C TYR A 396 -5.17 -9.35 7.04
N SER A 397 -4.22 -10.02 6.40
CA SER A 397 -4.25 -11.45 6.10
C SER A 397 -4.17 -12.36 7.33
N GLU A 398 -3.82 -11.86 8.52
CA GLU A 398 -3.56 -12.67 9.72
C GLU A 398 -4.75 -13.56 10.12
N ALA A 399 -5.98 -13.03 10.02
CA ALA A 399 -7.18 -13.76 10.41
C ALA A 399 -7.65 -14.79 9.34
N PHE A 400 -7.11 -14.72 8.12
CA PHE A 400 -7.53 -15.59 7.02
C PHE A 400 -7.10 -17.05 7.23
N VAL A 401 -5.97 -17.30 7.90
CA VAL A 401 -5.52 -18.66 8.26
C VAL A 401 -6.57 -19.36 9.13
N ALA A 402 -7.07 -18.68 10.16
CA ALA A 402 -8.10 -19.22 11.04
C ALA A 402 -9.45 -19.37 10.32
N HIS A 403 -9.76 -18.48 9.38
CA HIS A 403 -10.95 -18.57 8.54
C HIS A 403 -10.93 -19.85 7.68
N LEU A 404 -9.83 -20.13 6.96
CA LEU A 404 -9.69 -21.34 6.16
C LEU A 404 -9.78 -22.61 7.02
N ALA A 405 -9.12 -22.62 8.19
CA ALA A 405 -9.18 -23.74 9.12
C ALA A 405 -10.62 -24.02 9.62
N ALA A 406 -11.40 -22.98 9.89
CA ALA A 406 -12.80 -23.11 10.32
C ALA A 406 -13.71 -23.56 9.16
N ARG A 407 -13.46 -23.08 7.95
CA ARG A 407 -14.25 -23.38 6.75
C ARG A 407 -14.01 -24.78 6.21
N TYR A 408 -12.78 -25.28 6.34
CA TYR A 408 -12.31 -26.58 5.84
C TYR A 408 -11.69 -27.44 6.95
N PRO A 409 -12.45 -27.82 8.00
CA PRO A 409 -11.91 -28.50 9.18
C PRO A 409 -11.40 -29.93 8.90
N HIS A 410 -11.74 -30.51 7.75
CA HIS A 410 -11.29 -31.83 7.32
C HIS A 410 -10.08 -31.77 6.38
N ASN A 411 -9.52 -30.58 6.14
CA ASN A 411 -8.37 -30.31 5.28
C ASN A 411 -7.27 -29.57 6.07
N PRO A 412 -6.64 -30.24 7.06
CA PRO A 412 -5.59 -29.61 7.87
C PRO A 412 -4.40 -29.10 7.04
N GLU A 413 -4.11 -29.74 5.91
CA GLU A 413 -3.07 -29.31 4.97
C GLU A 413 -3.29 -27.89 4.46
N LEU A 414 -4.55 -27.48 4.29
CA LEU A 414 -4.89 -26.16 3.76
C LEU A 414 -4.55 -25.07 4.79
N ALA A 415 -4.91 -25.30 6.04
CA ALA A 415 -4.59 -24.39 7.14
C ALA A 415 -3.07 -24.34 7.40
N GLU A 416 -2.39 -25.48 7.33
CA GLU A 416 -0.93 -25.55 7.47
C GLU A 416 -0.21 -24.82 6.32
N LEU A 417 -0.70 -24.93 5.09
CA LEU A 417 -0.14 -24.25 3.91
C LEU A 417 -0.32 -22.74 4.02
N ALA A 418 -1.52 -22.28 4.38
CA ALA A 418 -1.81 -20.87 4.63
C ALA A 418 -0.95 -20.33 5.78
N GLN A 419 -0.76 -21.11 6.85
CA GLN A 419 0.08 -20.71 7.97
C GLN A 419 1.56 -20.57 7.57
N LEU A 420 2.06 -21.44 6.69
CA LEU A 420 3.43 -21.34 6.16
C LEU A 420 3.59 -20.09 5.27
N ASP A 421 2.67 -19.84 4.34
CA ASP A 421 2.69 -18.62 3.52
C ASP A 421 2.71 -17.35 4.40
N TRP A 422 1.86 -17.32 5.43
CA TRP A 422 1.80 -16.21 6.39
C TRP A 422 3.09 -16.05 7.22
N ASP A 423 3.65 -17.15 7.72
CA ASP A 423 4.87 -17.10 8.53
C ASP A 423 6.08 -16.66 7.68
N LEU A 424 6.15 -17.04 6.39
CA LEU A 424 7.19 -16.58 5.47
C LEU A 424 7.06 -15.07 5.18
N ARG A 425 5.85 -14.59 4.89
CA ARG A 425 5.58 -13.16 4.66
C ARG A 425 5.90 -12.31 5.88
N THR A 426 5.46 -12.73 7.06
CA THR A 426 5.73 -11.99 8.31
C THR A 426 7.19 -12.07 8.76
N ALA A 427 7.91 -13.15 8.43
CA ALA A 427 9.36 -13.19 8.66
C ALA A 427 10.09 -12.20 7.75
N PHE A 428 9.66 -12.07 6.49
CA PHE A 428 10.22 -11.13 5.52
C PHE A 428 10.05 -9.66 5.96
N ASP A 429 8.84 -9.27 6.37
CA ASP A 429 8.49 -7.90 6.78
C ASP A 429 8.86 -7.57 8.25
N GLY A 430 9.42 -8.53 8.99
CA GLY A 430 9.77 -8.38 10.40
C GLY A 430 10.87 -7.35 10.68
N PRO A 431 11.06 -6.96 11.96
CA PRO A 431 12.02 -5.95 12.36
C PRO A 431 13.46 -6.37 12.04
N ASP A 432 14.29 -5.40 11.63
CA ASP A 432 15.73 -5.59 11.35
C ASP A 432 16.56 -5.61 12.63
N VAL A 433 16.30 -6.61 13.48
CA VAL A 433 17.14 -6.92 14.63
C VAL A 433 18.42 -7.59 14.14
N PRO A 434 19.62 -7.16 14.59
CA PRO A 434 20.85 -7.86 14.26
C PRO A 434 20.77 -9.32 14.72
N ALA A 435 21.27 -10.25 13.91
CA ALA A 435 21.48 -11.62 14.37
C ALA A 435 22.81 -11.71 15.12
N LEU A 436 22.88 -12.55 16.15
CA LEU A 436 24.13 -12.89 16.81
C LEU A 436 24.94 -13.79 15.88
N ASP A 437 26.07 -13.29 15.38
CA ASP A 437 26.97 -14.07 14.55
C ASP A 437 28.05 -14.79 15.38
N ALA A 438 28.81 -15.67 14.71
CA ALA A 438 29.87 -16.44 15.36
C ALA A 438 30.99 -15.56 15.92
N ALA A 439 31.28 -14.40 15.32
CA ALA A 439 32.35 -13.52 15.78
C ALA A 439 31.93 -12.79 17.07
N ALA A 440 30.70 -12.28 17.13
CA ALA A 440 30.12 -11.67 18.32
C ALA A 440 29.99 -12.68 19.47
N ALA A 441 29.53 -13.90 19.19
CA ALA A 441 29.43 -14.96 20.18
C ALA A 441 30.81 -15.39 20.74
N GLN A 442 31.86 -15.36 19.91
CA GLN A 442 33.25 -15.65 20.33
C GLN A 442 33.88 -14.50 21.10
N ALA A 443 33.49 -13.26 20.82
CA ALA A 443 33.99 -12.07 21.52
C ALA A 443 33.45 -11.97 22.96
N ASP A 444 32.27 -12.53 23.24
CA ASP A 444 31.69 -12.63 24.58
C ASP A 444 32.31 -13.79 25.37
N ALA A 445 33.49 -13.54 25.94
CA ALA A 445 34.24 -14.51 26.74
C ALA A 445 33.51 -14.95 28.02
N GLU A 446 32.56 -14.15 28.51
CA GLU A 446 31.76 -14.46 29.71
C GLU A 446 30.52 -15.32 29.37
N GLY A 447 30.18 -15.47 28.09
CA GLY A 447 29.04 -16.25 27.64
C GLY A 447 27.70 -15.68 28.09
N VAL A 448 27.61 -14.35 28.23
CA VAL A 448 26.41 -13.62 28.63
C VAL A 448 25.24 -13.94 27.69
N TRP A 449 25.50 -14.07 26.39
CA TRP A 449 24.46 -14.39 25.41
C TRP A 449 23.78 -15.74 25.67
N LEU A 450 24.47 -16.72 26.27
CA LEU A 450 23.88 -18.02 26.65
C LEU A 450 22.89 -17.89 27.82
N GLN A 451 23.06 -16.86 28.65
CA GLN A 451 22.22 -16.58 29.83
C GLN A 451 21.09 -15.59 29.52
N ARG A 452 21.07 -15.00 28.32
CA ARG A 452 20.08 -14.01 27.92
C ARG A 452 18.69 -14.64 27.80
N ALA A 453 17.71 -14.04 28.47
CA ALA A 453 16.31 -14.41 28.32
C ALA A 453 15.78 -14.08 26.93
N ALA A 454 14.92 -14.97 26.40
CA ALA A 454 14.36 -14.88 25.05
C ALA A 454 15.44 -14.59 23.98
N PRO A 455 16.40 -15.51 23.77
CA PRO A 455 17.55 -15.27 22.90
C PRO A 455 17.22 -15.42 21.40
N LEU A 456 16.03 -15.91 21.05
CA LEU A 456 15.65 -16.10 19.64
C LEU A 456 15.48 -14.76 18.91
N HIS A 457 15.89 -14.77 17.65
CA HIS A 457 15.63 -13.67 16.72
C HIS A 457 14.10 -13.55 16.49
N PRO A 458 13.52 -12.32 16.43
CA PRO A 458 12.07 -12.14 16.31
C PRO A 458 11.42 -12.76 15.07
N SER A 459 12.20 -13.05 14.02
CA SER A 459 11.71 -13.76 12.82
C SER A 459 11.50 -15.26 13.05
N VAL A 460 12.06 -15.84 14.12
CA VAL A 460 12.02 -17.29 14.36
C VAL A 460 10.64 -17.69 14.86
N ARG A 461 9.98 -18.56 14.09
CA ARG A 461 8.63 -19.09 14.38
C ARG A 461 8.65 -20.60 14.36
N LEU A 462 7.88 -21.20 15.26
CA LEU A 462 7.75 -22.64 15.39
C LEU A 462 6.26 -23.00 15.37
N ARG A 463 5.88 -23.95 14.51
CA ARG A 463 4.49 -24.41 14.32
C ARG A 463 4.42 -25.95 14.34
N PRO A 464 3.44 -26.55 15.02
CA PRO A 464 3.16 -27.97 14.84
C PRO A 464 2.51 -28.18 13.47
N ILE A 465 2.87 -29.27 12.81
CA ILE A 465 2.25 -29.71 11.55
C ILE A 465 1.93 -31.21 11.60
N THR A 466 0.88 -31.60 10.91
CA THR A 466 0.31 -32.95 10.89
C THR A 466 0.28 -33.54 9.50
N THR A 467 0.61 -32.75 8.47
CA THR A 467 0.60 -33.17 7.07
C THR A 467 1.97 -32.99 6.40
N ASN A 468 2.12 -33.51 5.19
CA ASN A 468 3.29 -33.31 4.34
C ASN A 468 3.38 -31.90 3.71
N VAL A 469 2.89 -30.84 4.38
CA VAL A 469 2.78 -29.46 3.88
C VAL A 469 4.08 -28.91 3.29
N VAL A 470 5.24 -29.26 3.85
CA VAL A 470 6.55 -28.84 3.34
C VAL A 470 6.81 -29.36 1.93
N SER A 471 6.39 -30.59 1.63
CA SER A 471 6.50 -31.18 0.30
C SER A 471 5.49 -30.56 -0.66
N LEU A 472 4.26 -30.29 -0.20
CA LEU A 472 3.24 -29.60 -1.00
C LEU A 472 3.74 -28.22 -1.42
N TRP A 473 4.18 -27.40 -0.46
CA TRP A 473 4.67 -26.05 -0.71
C TRP A 473 5.85 -26.03 -1.69
N LYS A 474 6.84 -26.92 -1.51
CA LYS A 474 8.02 -27.00 -2.38
C LYS A 474 7.66 -27.38 -3.83
N ALA A 475 6.76 -28.34 -4.02
CA ALA A 475 6.30 -28.71 -5.36
C ALA A 475 5.59 -27.54 -6.05
N ILE A 476 4.74 -26.81 -5.33
CA ILE A 476 4.04 -25.63 -5.85
C ILE A 476 5.02 -24.51 -6.22
N GLU A 477 6.02 -24.23 -5.38
CA GLU A 477 7.07 -23.23 -5.65
C GLU A 477 7.92 -23.59 -6.86
N ALA A 478 8.24 -24.87 -7.04
CA ALA A 478 9.04 -25.37 -8.15
C ALA A 478 8.25 -25.53 -9.46
N ASP A 479 6.95 -25.26 -9.45
CA ASP A 479 6.01 -25.56 -10.54
C ASP A 479 6.04 -27.04 -10.97
N GLU A 480 6.15 -27.93 -9.99
CA GLU A 480 6.15 -29.39 -10.15
C GLU A 480 4.78 -30.00 -9.81
N GLU A 481 4.59 -31.28 -10.14
CA GLU A 481 3.39 -32.02 -9.75
C GLU A 481 3.27 -32.08 -8.23
N VAL A 482 2.17 -31.53 -7.69
CA VAL A 482 1.91 -31.50 -6.25
C VAL A 482 1.64 -32.94 -5.76
N PRO A 483 2.42 -33.46 -4.80
CA PRO A 483 2.22 -34.82 -4.32
C PRO A 483 0.87 -34.95 -3.58
N PRO A 484 0.35 -36.18 -3.43
CA PRO A 484 -0.87 -36.39 -2.66
C PRO A 484 -0.69 -35.92 -1.22
N VAL A 485 -1.77 -35.42 -0.63
CA VAL A 485 -1.82 -35.04 0.79
C VAL A 485 -1.67 -36.31 1.62
N VAL A 486 -0.72 -36.31 2.55
CA VAL A 486 -0.45 -37.42 3.45
C VAL A 486 -0.43 -36.91 4.88
N ALA A 487 -1.25 -37.52 5.74
CA ALA A 487 -1.14 -37.36 7.18
C ALA A 487 0.16 -38.01 7.67
N LEU A 488 0.94 -37.26 8.44
CA LEU A 488 2.17 -37.78 9.02
C LEU A 488 1.85 -38.84 10.06
N SER A 489 2.71 -39.86 10.17
CA SER A 489 2.55 -40.91 11.18
C SER A 489 2.62 -40.36 12.61
N GLU A 490 3.38 -39.28 12.80
CA GLU A 490 3.47 -38.51 14.04
C GLU A 490 3.52 -37.01 13.68
N PRO A 491 2.88 -36.12 14.45
CA PRO A 491 3.04 -34.68 14.28
C PRO A 491 4.52 -34.28 14.33
N THR A 492 4.92 -33.39 13.45
CA THR A 492 6.27 -32.80 13.44
C THR A 492 6.18 -31.28 13.59
N TRP A 493 7.31 -30.60 13.54
CA TRP A 493 7.39 -29.17 13.77
C TRP A 493 8.04 -28.47 12.60
N LEU A 494 7.43 -27.37 12.17
CA LEU A 494 7.91 -26.45 11.15
C LEU A 494 8.60 -25.27 11.83
N LEU A 495 9.86 -25.05 11.48
CA LEU A 495 10.65 -23.88 11.86
C LEU A 495 10.70 -22.92 10.67
N VAL A 496 10.37 -21.65 10.89
CA VAL A 496 10.47 -20.55 9.92
C VAL A 496 11.38 -19.47 10.49
N TRP A 497 12.27 -18.90 9.68
CA TRP A 497 13.14 -17.78 10.09
C TRP A 497 13.49 -16.90 8.90
N ARG A 498 14.21 -15.80 9.14
CA ARG A 498 14.78 -14.93 8.12
C ARG A 498 16.31 -14.93 8.26
N GLN A 499 17.02 -15.23 7.18
CA GLN A 499 18.47 -15.07 7.08
C GLN A 499 18.76 -13.92 6.11
N GLY A 500 19.33 -12.83 6.63
CA GLY A 500 19.44 -11.58 5.89
C GLY A 500 18.06 -11.06 5.45
N LEU A 501 17.79 -11.08 4.14
CA LEU A 501 16.52 -10.62 3.54
C LEU A 501 15.65 -11.77 2.98
N ARG A 502 16.03 -13.02 3.24
CA ARG A 502 15.33 -14.19 2.69
C ARG A 502 14.68 -14.97 3.82
N PRO A 503 13.37 -15.27 3.74
CA PRO A 503 12.74 -16.20 4.65
C PRO A 503 13.13 -17.64 4.29
N HIS A 504 13.27 -18.48 5.30
CA HIS A 504 13.64 -19.89 5.20
C HIS A 504 12.73 -20.73 6.09
N PHE A 505 12.60 -22.01 5.77
CA PHE A 505 11.85 -22.94 6.60
C PHE A 505 12.39 -24.37 6.50
N GLN A 506 12.18 -25.16 7.55
CA GLN A 506 12.49 -26.60 7.57
C GLN A 506 11.67 -27.33 8.62
N THR A 507 11.60 -28.66 8.53
CA THR A 507 11.07 -29.49 9.61
C THR A 507 12.14 -29.75 10.67
N VAL A 508 11.73 -29.84 11.93
CA VAL A 508 12.60 -30.16 13.07
C VAL A 508 12.01 -31.29 13.93
N ASP A 509 12.87 -32.02 14.61
CA ASP A 509 12.45 -33.08 15.53
C ASP A 509 11.80 -32.51 16.81
N ALA A 510 11.12 -33.38 17.56
CA ALA A 510 10.39 -32.98 18.76
C ALA A 510 11.31 -32.42 19.88
N GLY A 511 12.56 -32.88 19.97
CA GLY A 511 13.49 -32.41 20.98
C GLY A 511 13.99 -30.99 20.71
N LEU A 512 14.35 -30.70 19.45
CA LEU A 512 14.68 -29.34 19.01
C LEU A 512 13.46 -28.42 19.14
N ALA A 513 12.26 -28.89 18.81
CA ALA A 513 11.04 -28.12 18.98
C ALA A 513 10.76 -27.77 20.46
N ALA A 514 10.93 -28.72 21.38
CA ALA A 514 10.80 -28.49 22.81
C ALA A 514 11.82 -27.44 23.31
N PHE A 515 13.07 -27.56 22.84
CA PHE A 515 14.13 -26.61 23.17
C PHE A 515 13.81 -25.19 22.70
N LEU A 516 13.47 -25.02 21.42
CA LEU A 516 13.09 -23.72 20.84
C LEU A 516 11.83 -23.13 21.50
N SER A 517 10.86 -23.98 21.88
CA SER A 517 9.67 -23.55 22.62
C SER A 517 10.02 -22.98 23.99
N GLY A 518 10.98 -23.58 24.71
CA GLY A 518 11.51 -23.05 25.97
C GLY A 518 12.14 -21.67 25.80
N LEU A 519 12.99 -21.50 24.77
CA LEU A 519 13.62 -20.21 24.47
C LEU A 519 12.58 -19.14 24.14
N ARG A 520 11.56 -19.49 23.35
CA ARG A 520 10.44 -18.58 23.01
C ARG A 520 9.60 -18.21 24.23
N ALA A 521 9.45 -19.12 25.20
CA ALA A 521 8.78 -18.86 26.47
C ALA A 521 9.60 -17.99 27.44
N GLY A 522 10.82 -17.59 27.06
CA GLY A 522 11.66 -16.66 27.80
C GLY A 522 12.86 -17.30 28.49
N ALA A 523 13.06 -18.63 28.38
CA ALA A 523 14.26 -19.27 28.90
C ALA A 523 15.53 -18.77 28.19
N SER A 524 16.65 -18.80 28.90
CA SER A 524 17.98 -18.69 28.30
C SER A 524 18.39 -19.98 27.61
N VAL A 525 19.47 -19.96 26.82
CA VAL A 525 20.03 -21.18 26.22
C VAL A 525 20.37 -22.19 27.32
N THR A 526 21.05 -21.75 28.36
CA THR A 526 21.40 -22.58 29.52
C THR A 526 20.18 -23.12 30.26
N GLY A 527 19.19 -22.29 30.54
CA GLY A 527 17.99 -22.71 31.26
C GLY A 527 17.12 -23.68 30.47
N ALA A 528 17.03 -23.51 29.15
CA ALA A 528 16.29 -24.44 28.30
C ALA A 528 16.98 -25.81 28.21
N CYS A 529 18.32 -25.88 28.36
CA CYS A 529 19.04 -27.14 28.45
C CYS A 529 18.71 -27.94 29.73
N GLU A 530 18.14 -27.34 30.77
CA GLU A 530 17.80 -28.04 32.03
C GLU A 530 16.45 -28.79 31.97
N VAL A 531 15.66 -28.57 30.91
CA VAL A 531 14.35 -29.23 30.73
C VAL A 531 14.55 -30.72 30.47
N PRO A 532 13.87 -31.64 31.20
CA PRO A 532 14.11 -33.09 31.07
C PRO A 532 14.00 -33.65 29.65
N GLU A 533 13.02 -33.18 28.89
CA GLU A 533 12.82 -33.57 27.48
C GLU A 533 13.98 -33.10 26.59
N VAL A 534 14.50 -31.89 26.84
CA VAL A 534 15.65 -31.33 26.14
C VAL A 534 16.94 -32.02 26.57
N LEU A 535 17.12 -32.31 27.87
CA LEU A 535 18.26 -33.06 28.38
C LEU A 535 18.37 -34.45 27.73
N ALA A 536 17.24 -35.14 27.58
CA ALA A 536 17.18 -36.43 26.89
C ALA A 536 17.51 -36.28 25.39
N TRP A 537 17.10 -35.18 24.76
CA TRP A 537 17.49 -34.87 23.39
C TRP A 537 18.96 -34.45 23.26
N LEU A 538 19.57 -33.84 24.28
CA LEU A 538 20.98 -33.43 24.34
C LEU A 538 21.93 -34.55 24.82
N ASP A 539 21.51 -35.81 24.72
CA ASP A 539 22.24 -37.01 25.17
C ASP A 539 23.72 -37.08 24.73
N ALA A 540 24.10 -36.35 23.68
CA ALA A 540 25.47 -36.05 23.30
C ALA A 540 25.78 -34.53 23.42
N PRO A 541 26.82 -34.12 24.18
CA PRO A 541 27.26 -32.72 24.27
C PRO A 541 27.55 -32.07 22.91
N GLU A 542 27.97 -32.88 21.93
CA GLU A 542 28.23 -32.42 20.56
C GLU A 542 26.98 -31.92 19.84
N ARG A 543 25.78 -32.37 20.25
CA ARG A 543 24.52 -31.91 19.67
C ARG A 543 24.24 -30.46 20.02
N LEU A 544 24.53 -30.04 21.26
CA LEU A 544 24.40 -28.63 21.65
C LEU A 544 25.39 -27.75 20.87
N ALA A 545 26.64 -28.19 20.75
CA ALA A 545 27.65 -27.47 19.99
C ALA A 545 27.27 -27.33 18.50
N GLY A 546 26.80 -28.42 17.88
CA GLY A 546 26.32 -28.41 16.50
C GLY A 546 25.09 -27.50 16.31
N TRP A 547 24.13 -27.53 17.25
CA TRP A 547 23.00 -26.61 17.23
C TRP A 547 23.45 -25.15 17.36
N LEU A 548 24.35 -24.84 18.28
CA LEU A 548 24.87 -23.48 18.47
C LEU A 548 25.54 -22.95 17.20
N GLN A 549 26.38 -23.78 16.57
CA GLN A 549 27.02 -23.42 15.31
C GLN A 549 25.97 -23.16 14.21
N GLY A 550 24.94 -24.01 14.11
CA GLY A 550 23.84 -23.82 13.17
C GLY A 550 23.03 -22.55 13.46
N ALA A 551 22.64 -22.32 14.72
CA ALA A 551 21.84 -21.18 15.13
C ALA A 551 22.56 -19.84 14.88
N LEU A 552 23.88 -19.80 15.07
CA LEU A 552 24.71 -18.62 14.76
C LEU A 552 24.89 -18.43 13.24
N GLY A 553 25.06 -19.51 12.47
CA GLY A 553 25.19 -19.45 11.01
C GLY A 553 23.89 -19.08 10.29
N GLU A 554 22.76 -19.55 10.80
CA GLU A 554 21.42 -19.33 10.24
C GLU A 554 20.73 -18.08 10.79
N GLY A 555 21.31 -17.44 11.81
CA GLY A 555 20.79 -16.21 12.41
C GLY A 555 19.54 -16.40 13.28
N TRP A 556 19.45 -17.52 13.99
CA TRP A 556 18.30 -17.83 14.86
C TRP A 556 18.34 -17.10 16.20
N LEU A 557 19.50 -16.57 16.58
CA LEU A 557 19.71 -15.84 17.83
C LEU A 557 19.79 -14.35 17.56
N ARG A 558 19.14 -13.54 18.40
CA ARG A 558 19.26 -12.08 18.31
C ARG A 558 20.61 -11.61 18.85
N GLY A 559 21.18 -10.65 18.17
CA GLY A 559 22.25 -9.79 18.69
C GLY A 559 21.72 -8.78 19.69
N ASP A 560 22.59 -7.91 20.16
CA ASP A 560 22.27 -6.85 21.13
C ASP A 560 21.47 -5.69 20.53
#